data_AF-A0A6I6LSH5-F1
#
_entry.id   AF-A0A6I6LSH5-F1
#
_cell.length_a   1.000
_cell.length_b   1.000
_cell.length_c   1.000
_cell.angle_alpha   90.00
_cell.angle_beta   90.00
_cell.angle_gamma   90.00
#
_symmetry.space_group_name_H-M   'P 1'
#
loop_
_entity.id
_entity.type
_entity.pdbx_description
1 polymer ?
#
loop_
_entity_poly.entity_id
_entity_poly.type
_entity_poly.pdbx_seq_one_letter_code
_entity_poly.pdbx_strand_id
1 'polypeptide(L)' 'MKARKPKTEQSPPPAPIEWTRADPADLAKFDPASKVCTMNCGPHRLDPRTRAERLLLCDDCIVIGGAHA' A
#
# COMPACT_ATOMS: atom_id res chain seq x y z
N MET A 1 -23.58 14.95 42.23
CA MET A 1 -22.79 15.38 41.05
C MET A 1 -21.70 14.34 40.76
N LYS A 2 -21.66 13.74 39.55
CA LYS A 2 -20.54 12.87 39.14
C LYS A 2 -19.51 13.71 38.38
N ALA A 3 -18.27 13.74 38.86
CA ALA A 3 -17.17 14.47 38.24
C ALA A 3 -16.83 13.88 36.86
N ARG A 4 -16.74 14.74 35.83
CA ARG A 4 -16.28 14.34 34.50
C ARG A 4 -14.76 14.16 34.56
N LYS A 5 -14.25 13.00 34.12
CA LYS A 5 -12.80 12.75 34.01
C LYS A 5 -12.18 13.76 33.03
N PRO A 6 -10.99 14.31 33.32
CA PRO A 6 -10.30 15.20 32.41
C PRO A 6 -10.02 14.44 31.10
N LYS A 7 -10.38 15.08 29.99
CA LYS A 7 -10.18 14.57 28.64
C LYS A 7 -8.67 14.61 28.40
N THR A 8 -8.03 13.45 28.30
CA THR A 8 -6.62 13.34 27.95
C THR A 8 -6.39 14.16 26.67
N GLU A 9 -5.50 15.14 26.73
CA GLU A 9 -5.07 15.95 25.60
C GLU A 9 -4.68 14.99 24.47
N GLN A 10 -5.44 14.99 23.38
CA GLN A 10 -5.22 14.06 22.28
C GLN A 10 -3.87 14.39 21.66
N SER A 11 -2.98 13.39 21.57
CA SER A 11 -1.73 13.54 20.84
C SER A 11 -1.98 14.12 19.45
N PRO A 12 -1.09 14.98 18.94
CA PRO A 12 -1.24 15.55 17.60
C PRO A 12 -1.47 14.43 16.57
N PRO A 13 -2.26 14.70 15.52
CA PRO A 13 -2.52 13.71 14.50
C PRO A 13 -1.20 13.20 13.92
N PRO A 14 -1.09 11.89 13.65
CA PRO A 14 0.12 11.32 13.06
C PRO A 14 0.41 12.02 11.72
N ALA A 15 1.70 12.19 11.43
CA ALA A 15 2.13 12.74 10.15
C ALA A 15 1.54 11.92 8.97
N PRO A 16 1.29 12.55 7.81
CA PRO A 16 0.82 11.83 6.62
C PRO A 16 1.73 10.65 6.27
N ILE A 17 1.12 9.54 5.87
CA ILE A 17 1.87 8.38 5.37
C ILE A 17 2.31 8.70 3.94
N GLU A 18 3.63 8.72 3.72
CA GLU A 18 4.21 8.81 2.38
C GLU A 18 4.11 7.44 1.69
N TRP A 19 3.44 7.39 0.54
CA TRP A 19 3.27 6.18 -0.25
C TRP A 19 4.17 6.23 -1.48
N THR A 20 5.19 5.37 -1.53
CA THR A 20 6.06 5.24 -2.71
C THR A 20 5.23 4.99 -3.96
N ARG A 21 5.42 5.83 -4.97
CA ARG A 21 4.75 5.76 -6.27
C ARG A 21 5.63 4.99 -7.25
N ALA A 22 5.00 4.20 -8.12
CA ALA A 22 5.73 3.56 -9.20
C ALA A 22 6.11 4.60 -10.26
N ASP A 23 7.16 4.30 -11.02
CA ASP A 23 7.43 5.03 -12.25
C ASP A 23 6.21 4.88 -13.20
N PRO A 24 5.65 5.98 -13.75
CA PRO A 24 4.47 5.92 -14.60
C PRO A 24 4.68 5.11 -15.88
N ALA A 25 5.88 5.12 -16.46
CA ALA A 25 6.18 4.39 -17.69
C ALA A 25 6.30 2.89 -17.46
N ASP A 26 6.85 2.48 -16.32
CA ASP A 26 6.88 1.06 -15.92
C ASP A 26 5.47 0.56 -15.58
N LEU A 27 4.68 1.38 -14.86
CA LEU A 27 3.30 1.05 -14.53
C LEU A 27 2.42 0.90 -15.78
N ALA A 28 2.65 1.71 -16.81
CA ALA A 28 1.91 1.62 -18.08
C ALA A 28 2.22 0.34 -18.87
N LYS A 29 3.42 -0.23 -18.71
CA LYS A 29 3.85 -1.48 -19.39
C LYS A 29 3.55 -2.72 -18.57
N PHE A 30 3.36 -2.57 -17.26
CA PHE A 30 3.18 -3.68 -16.34
C PHE A 30 1.84 -4.38 -16.57
N ASP A 31 1.88 -5.70 -16.78
CA ASP A 31 0.69 -6.55 -16.78
C ASP A 31 0.39 -7.07 -15.36
N PRO A 32 -0.69 -6.64 -14.69
CA PRO A 32 -1.03 -7.10 -13.35
C PRO A 32 -1.41 -8.59 -13.26
N ALA A 33 -1.66 -9.26 -14.39
CA ALA A 33 -1.89 -10.70 -14.44
C ALA A 33 -0.58 -11.50 -14.37
N SER A 34 0.55 -10.86 -14.69
CA SER A 34 1.88 -11.47 -14.60
C SER A 34 2.39 -11.64 -13.17
N LYS A 35 1.68 -11.11 -12.15
CA LYS A 35 2.01 -11.29 -10.74
C LYS A 35 0.84 -11.84 -9.93
N VAL A 36 1.14 -12.80 -9.05
CA VAL A 36 0.22 -13.33 -8.02
C VAL A 36 0.68 -12.87 -6.64
N CYS A 37 -0.23 -12.22 -5.94
CA CYS A 37 0.00 -11.71 -4.59
C CYS A 37 -0.11 -12.85 -3.56
N THR A 38 0.98 -13.09 -2.84
CA THR A 38 1.05 -14.05 -1.71
C THR A 38 0.92 -13.37 -0.35
N MET A 39 1.28 -12.09 -0.25
CA MET A 39 1.35 -11.33 1.02
C MET A 39 0.07 -10.54 1.35
N ASN A 40 -1.01 -10.75 0.59
CA ASN A 40 -2.24 -9.94 0.70
C ASN A 40 -1.98 -8.42 0.63
N CYS A 41 -1.36 -7.96 -0.47
CA CYS A 41 -1.09 -6.56 -0.80
C CYS A 41 -2.35 -5.71 -1.06
N GLY A 42 -3.47 -6.07 -0.42
CA GLY A 42 -4.70 -5.28 -0.41
C GLY A 42 -4.41 -3.85 0.06
N PRO A 43 -5.19 -2.87 -0.42
CA PRO A 43 -4.96 -1.48 -0.06
C PRO A 43 -5.19 -1.27 1.43
N HIS A 44 -4.27 -0.56 2.08
CA HIS A 44 -4.63 0.16 3.30
C HIS A 44 -5.73 1.18 2.99
N ARG A 45 -6.57 1.52 3.97
CA ARG A 45 -7.70 2.45 3.78
C ARG A 45 -7.30 3.81 3.19
N LEU A 46 -6.06 4.23 3.43
CA LEU A 46 -5.50 5.52 2.99
C LEU A 46 -4.50 5.37 1.84
N ASP A 47 -4.28 4.16 1.31
CA ASP A 47 -3.34 3.95 0.21
C ASP A 47 -3.98 4.41 -1.12
N PRO A 48 -3.44 5.44 -1.79
CA PRO A 48 -4.00 5.97 -3.03
C PRO A 48 -3.58 5.16 -4.27
N ARG A 49 -2.74 4.13 -4.12
CA ARG A 49 -2.22 3.36 -5.26
C ARG A 49 -3.29 2.45 -5.83
N THR A 50 -3.18 2.16 -7.12
CA THR A 50 -4.02 1.14 -7.77
C THR A 50 -3.51 -0.27 -7.40
N ARG A 51 -4.32 -1.31 -7.67
CA ARG A 51 -3.86 -2.70 -7.51
C ARG A 51 -2.64 -3.00 -8.37
N ALA A 52 -2.62 -2.52 -9.62
CA ALA A 52 -1.51 -2.70 -10.54
C ALA A 52 -0.21 -2.11 -9.97
N GLU A 53 -0.30 -0.89 -9.44
CA GLU A 53 0.84 -0.20 -8.84
C GLU A 53 1.36 -0.89 -7.58
N ARG A 54 0.47 -1.38 -6.71
CA ARG A 54 0.87 -2.16 -5.54
C ARG A 54 1.58 -3.46 -5.91
N LEU A 55 1.10 -4.17 -6.94
CA LEU A 55 1.73 -5.40 -7.42
C LEU A 55 3.09 -5.14 -8.07
N LEU A 56 3.20 -4.06 -8.86
CA LEU A 56 4.45 -3.67 -9.48
C LEU A 56 5.54 -3.44 -8.42
N LEU A 57 5.21 -2.66 -7.38
CA LEU A 57 6.13 -2.29 -6.28
C LEU A 57 6.37 -3.39 -5.24
N CYS A 58 5.66 -4.51 -5.31
CA CYS A 58 5.83 -5.59 -4.32
C CYS A 58 6.80 -6.65 -4.86
N ASP A 59 7.94 -6.76 -4.18
CA ASP A 59 8.99 -7.75 -4.48
C ASP A 59 8.62 -9.16 -4.00
N ASP A 60 7.73 -9.27 -3.01
CA ASP A 60 7.26 -10.56 -2.48
C ASP A 60 6.19 -11.24 -3.36
N CYS A 61 5.62 -10.52 -4.33
CA CYS A 61 4.64 -11.08 -5.25
C CYS A 61 5.30 -12.02 -6.27
N ILE A 62 4.70 -13.20 -6.47
CA ILE A 62 5.24 -14.22 -7.39
C ILE A 62 4.96 -13.79 -8.83
N VAL A 63 5.98 -13.78 -9.68
CA VAL A 63 5.81 -13.57 -11.12
C VAL A 63 5.38 -14.88 -11.79
N ILE A 64 4.26 -14.86 -12.50
CA ILE A 64 3.72 -16.03 -13.21
C ILE A 64 4.07 -15.86 -14.69
N GLY A 65 5.01 -16.68 -15.18
CA GLY A 65 5.36 -16.73 -16.61
C GLY A 65 6.62 -15.96 -17.03
N GLY A 66 7.41 -15.43 -16.10
CA GLY A 66 8.73 -14.86 -16.38
C GLY A 66 9.78 -15.52 -15.49
N ALA A 67 10.88 -15.99 -16.09
CA ALA A 67 12.00 -16.57 -15.38
C ALA A 67 12.48 -15.62 -14.28
N HIS A 68 12.68 -16.15 -13.07
CA HIS A 68 13.53 -15.50 -12.07
C HIS A 68 14.90 -15.28 -12.73
N ALA A 69 15.26 -14.01 -12.93
CA ALA A 69 16.64 -13.61 -13.21
C ALA A 69 17.23 -13.05 -11.91
#